data_AF-A0A853A073-F1
#
_entry.id   AF-A0A853A073-F1
#
_cell.length_a   1.000
_cell.length_b   1.000
_cell.length_c   1.000
_cell.angle_alpha   90.00
_cell.angle_beta   90.00
_cell.angle_gamma   90.00
#
_symmetry.space_group_name_H-M   'P 1'
#
loop_
_entity.id
_entity.type
_entity.pdbx_description
1 polymer ?
#
loop_
_entity_poly.entity_id
_entity_poly.type
_entity_poly.pdbx_seq_one_letter_code
_entity_poly.pdbx_strand_id
1 'polypeptide(L)'
;MTPSMLSGWELGRRQTSVRYRRMLVEFYKQPAESLFAHQDVPGPAERRTIRAETGDDSALVLVGHHRLHDAMLDVVCNARRYLVVTGSRSRDGRYLTGIEEALRGRPELVHYRVLFGPPRHPLLRDHLLTLLKLRDPEDRSQGFKTLHMGIVEEADTPEKFICASENAAVTPIPSLTSADAFDSAVLLGATAAQQLIGHVRECYAAARRIESTTAVDALPVLRAGRTPASGV
;
A
#
# COMPACT_ATOMS: atom_id res chain seq x y z
N MET A 1 -7.25 4.62 26.87
CA MET A 1 -7.50 4.94 25.45
C MET A 1 -8.97 5.30 25.30
N THR A 2 -9.31 6.51 24.85
CA THR A 2 -10.71 6.92 24.64
C THR A 2 -11.17 6.61 23.22
N PRO A 3 -12.41 6.14 23.01
CA PRO A 3 -12.99 5.84 21.69
C PRO A 3 -13.04 7.03 20.71
N SER A 4 -12.74 8.25 21.16
CA SER A 4 -12.74 9.48 20.32
C SER A 4 -11.44 9.72 19.57
N MET A 5 -10.42 8.86 19.73
CA MET A 5 -9.11 8.99 19.07
C MET A 5 -8.96 8.12 17.82
N LEU A 6 -9.97 7.30 17.50
CA LEU A 6 -9.98 6.46 16.31
C LEU A 6 -10.76 7.16 15.20
N SER A 7 -10.13 7.31 14.03
CA SER A 7 -10.82 7.72 12.80
C SER A 7 -11.94 6.73 12.46
N GLY A 8 -12.99 7.18 11.77
CA GLY A 8 -14.09 6.29 11.35
C GLY A 8 -13.58 5.07 10.57
N TRP A 9 -12.48 5.22 9.82
CA TRP A 9 -11.77 4.14 9.16
C TRP A 9 -11.20 3.07 10.11
N GLU A 10 -10.60 3.49 11.22
CA GLU A 10 -10.08 2.57 12.26
C GLU A 10 -11.20 1.84 13.01
N LEU A 11 -12.43 2.36 12.96
CA LEU A 11 -13.62 1.75 13.53
C LEU A 11 -14.44 0.94 12.50
N GLY A 12 -13.92 0.75 11.28
CA GLY A 12 -14.64 0.07 10.20
C GLY A 12 -15.84 0.85 9.65
N ARG A 13 -16.05 2.09 10.09
CA ARG A 13 -17.08 3.00 9.61
C ARG A 13 -16.61 3.67 8.32
N ARG A 14 -16.87 2.99 7.20
CA ARG A 14 -16.56 3.45 5.83
C ARG A 14 -17.64 4.40 5.26
N GLN A 15 -18.58 4.84 6.09
CA GLN A 15 -19.69 5.71 5.70
C GLN A 15 -19.59 7.08 6.37
N THR A 16 -19.88 8.11 5.59
CA THR A 16 -19.99 9.50 6.05
C THR A 16 -21.15 9.62 7.05
N SER A 17 -20.91 10.26 8.20
CA SER A 17 -21.95 10.43 9.22
C SER A 17 -23.17 11.21 8.70
N VAL A 18 -24.38 10.87 9.19
CA VAL A 18 -25.65 11.52 8.79
C VAL A 18 -25.58 13.05 8.96
N ARG A 19 -24.95 13.54 10.03
CA ARG A 19 -24.78 14.98 10.27
C ARG A 19 -23.92 15.64 9.20
N TYR A 20 -22.81 15.01 8.82
CA TYR A 20 -21.91 15.56 7.80
C TYR A 20 -22.52 15.49 6.41
N ARG A 21 -23.28 14.42 6.11
CA ARG A 21 -24.02 14.30 4.84
C ARG A 21 -25.01 15.45 4.63
N ARG A 22 -25.77 15.83 5.65
CA ARG A 22 -26.70 16.98 5.58
C ARG A 22 -25.98 18.29 5.26
N MET A 23 -24.85 18.54 5.91
CA MET A 23 -24.04 19.73 5.64
C MET A 23 -23.53 19.76 4.19
N LEU A 24 -23.03 18.64 3.67
CA LEU A 24 -22.52 18.57 2.30
C LEU A 24 -23.63 18.70 1.24
N VAL A 25 -24.82 18.16 1.49
CA VAL A 25 -26.01 18.37 0.63
C VAL A 25 -26.37 19.85 0.58
N GLU A 26 -26.41 20.51 1.74
CA GLU A 26 -26.71 21.93 1.84
C GLU A 26 -25.65 22.80 1.15
N PHE A 27 -24.38 22.42 1.25
CA PHE A 27 -23.26 23.14 0.64
C PHE A 27 -23.20 22.95 -0.89
N TYR A 28 -23.20 21.70 -1.36
CA TYR A 28 -23.04 21.38 -2.78
C TYR A 28 -24.32 21.48 -3.59
N LYS A 29 -25.48 21.71 -2.95
CA LYS A 29 -26.80 21.80 -3.59
C LYS A 29 -27.14 20.58 -4.45
N GLN A 30 -26.62 19.42 -4.07
CA GLN A 30 -26.89 18.14 -4.72
C GLN A 30 -27.57 17.19 -3.74
N PRO A 31 -28.50 16.33 -4.22
CA PRO A 31 -29.18 15.36 -3.38
C PRO A 31 -28.19 14.36 -2.78
N ALA A 32 -28.49 13.87 -1.58
CA ALA A 32 -27.63 12.94 -0.84
C ALA A 32 -27.35 11.67 -1.64
N GLU A 33 -28.35 11.21 -2.38
CA GLU A 33 -28.32 10.03 -3.24
C GLU A 33 -27.29 10.19 -4.36
N SER A 34 -27.04 11.41 -4.84
CA SER A 34 -26.01 11.71 -5.83
C SER A 34 -24.62 11.86 -5.20
N LEU A 35 -24.53 12.62 -4.11
CA LEU A 35 -23.25 12.91 -3.43
C LEU A 35 -22.65 11.66 -2.78
N PHE A 36 -23.48 10.78 -2.25
CA PHE A 36 -23.08 9.60 -1.50
C PHE A 36 -23.43 8.29 -2.23
N ALA A 37 -23.80 8.34 -3.51
CA ALA A 37 -24.06 7.15 -4.34
C ALA A 37 -22.97 6.08 -4.17
N HIS A 38 -21.71 6.51 -4.13
CA HIS A 38 -20.54 5.65 -3.98
C HIS A 38 -20.39 4.98 -2.60
N GLN A 39 -21.12 5.44 -1.58
CA GLN A 39 -21.16 4.89 -0.21
C GLN A 39 -22.45 4.15 0.11
N ASP A 40 -23.55 4.54 -0.56
CA ASP A 40 -24.92 4.11 -0.24
C ASP A 40 -25.43 2.98 -1.10
N VAL A 41 -24.88 2.81 -2.30
CA VAL A 41 -25.22 1.67 -3.13
C VAL A 41 -24.64 0.42 -2.45
N PRO A 42 -25.48 -0.51 -1.93
CA PRO A 42 -25.02 -1.84 -1.60
C PRO A 42 -24.78 -2.49 -2.96
N GLY A 43 -23.54 -2.44 -3.44
CA GLY A 43 -23.23 -2.96 -4.76
C GLY A 43 -23.57 -4.44 -4.83
N PRO A 44 -24.37 -4.89 -5.81
CA PRO A 44 -24.15 -6.22 -6.36
C PRO A 44 -22.68 -6.30 -6.79
N ALA A 45 -22.10 -7.50 -6.79
CA ALA A 45 -20.72 -7.76 -7.20
C ALA A 45 -20.41 -7.42 -8.69
N GLU A 46 -21.20 -6.57 -9.36
CA GLU A 46 -21.08 -6.18 -10.76
C GLU A 46 -20.05 -5.06 -10.95
N ARG A 47 -18.80 -5.51 -10.98
CA ARG A 47 -17.82 -5.26 -12.06
C ARG A 47 -17.98 -3.96 -12.88
N ARG A 48 -17.56 -2.81 -12.34
CA ARG A 48 -16.85 -1.81 -13.15
C ARG A 48 -15.38 -2.16 -13.20
N THR A 49 -15.05 -3.10 -14.06
CA THR A 49 -13.68 -3.40 -14.49
C THR A 49 -13.55 -2.84 -15.89
N ILE A 50 -12.89 -1.69 -16.04
CA ILE A 50 -12.50 -1.20 -17.36
C ILE A 50 -11.23 -1.99 -17.70
N ARG A 51 -11.38 -2.98 -18.57
CA ARG A 51 -10.28 -3.80 -19.06
C ARG A 51 -9.84 -3.21 -20.39
N ALA A 52 -8.58 -2.80 -20.47
CA ALA A 52 -7.93 -2.67 -21.77
C ALA A 52 -7.45 -4.08 -22.16
N GLU A 53 -8.05 -4.70 -23.17
CA GLU A 53 -7.59 -5.99 -23.70
C GLU A 53 -6.88 -5.82 -25.04
N THR A 54 -5.61 -6.19 -25.07
CA THR A 54 -5.05 -7.20 -25.99
C THR A 54 -3.68 -7.67 -25.46
N GLY A 55 -3.55 -8.94 -25.03
CA GLY A 55 -2.26 -9.59 -24.66
C GLY A 55 -1.86 -9.57 -23.17
N ASP A 56 -0.64 -10.05 -22.87
CA ASP A 56 0.03 -10.08 -21.53
C ASP A 56 0.15 -8.70 -20.84
N ASP A 57 -0.24 -7.64 -21.55
CA ASP A 57 -0.23 -6.24 -21.14
C ASP A 57 -1.59 -5.75 -20.60
N SER A 58 -2.41 -6.65 -20.07
CA SER A 58 -3.73 -6.27 -19.56
C SER A 58 -3.62 -5.29 -18.37
N ALA A 59 -4.42 -4.24 -18.41
CA ALA A 59 -4.58 -3.28 -17.32
C ALA A 59 -6.04 -3.24 -16.86
N LEU A 60 -6.24 -3.26 -15.55
CA LEU A 60 -7.54 -3.32 -14.92
C LEU A 60 -7.65 -2.30 -13.78
N VAL A 61 -8.61 -1.39 -13.89
CA VAL A 61 -8.93 -0.49 -12.77
C VAL A 61 -9.75 -1.23 -11.72
N LEU A 62 -9.23 -1.25 -10.50
CA LEU A 62 -9.86 -1.78 -9.30
C LEU A 62 -10.47 -0.65 -8.50
N VAL A 63 -11.76 -0.77 -8.18
CA VAL A 63 -12.49 0.20 -7.35
C VAL A 63 -13.02 -0.51 -6.12
N GLY A 64 -12.72 0.05 -4.95
CA GLY A 64 -13.14 -0.44 -3.64
C GLY A 64 -12.04 -1.23 -2.92
N HIS A 65 -11.96 -1.00 -1.61
CA HIS A 65 -10.89 -1.52 -0.75
C HIS A 65 -10.74 -3.03 -0.81
N HIS A 66 -11.85 -3.79 -0.85
CA HIS A 66 -11.78 -5.26 -0.92
C HIS A 66 -11.04 -5.73 -2.18
N ARG A 67 -11.35 -5.16 -3.35
CA ARG A 67 -10.71 -5.56 -4.61
C ARG A 67 -9.23 -5.20 -4.63
N LEU A 68 -8.89 -4.01 -4.14
CA LEU A 68 -7.49 -3.59 -3.99
C LEU A 68 -6.74 -4.53 -3.06
N HIS A 69 -7.34 -4.86 -1.90
CA HIS A 69 -6.74 -5.75 -0.90
C HIS A 69 -6.53 -7.17 -1.44
N ASP A 70 -7.58 -7.75 -2.03
CA ASP A 70 -7.54 -9.10 -2.59
C ASP A 70 -6.50 -9.19 -3.71
N ALA A 71 -6.41 -8.18 -4.59
CA ALA A 71 -5.40 -8.16 -5.66
C ALA A 71 -3.97 -8.01 -5.13
N MET A 72 -3.74 -7.17 -4.12
CA MET A 72 -2.41 -7.06 -3.50
C MET A 72 -2.00 -8.37 -2.82
N LEU A 73 -2.92 -9.03 -2.12
CA LEU A 73 -2.68 -10.34 -1.52
C LEU A 73 -2.43 -11.42 -2.57
N ASP A 74 -3.16 -11.42 -3.68
CA ASP A 74 -2.94 -12.37 -4.77
C ASP A 74 -1.54 -12.22 -5.37
N VAL A 75 -1.07 -10.99 -5.57
CA VAL A 75 0.32 -10.71 -5.99
C VAL A 75 1.33 -11.26 -4.98
N VAL A 76 1.13 -11.02 -3.68
CA VAL A 76 2.03 -11.50 -2.62
C VAL A 76 2.05 -13.03 -2.54
N CYS A 77 0.86 -13.65 -2.54
CA CYS A 77 0.70 -15.09 -2.39
C CYS A 77 1.26 -15.87 -3.58
N ASN A 78 1.21 -15.30 -4.79
CA ASN A 78 1.69 -15.97 -6.01
C ASN A 78 3.12 -15.59 -6.43
N ALA A 79 3.79 -14.70 -5.70
CA ALA A 79 5.19 -14.36 -5.95
C ALA A 79 6.11 -15.57 -5.75
N ARG A 80 6.91 -15.92 -6.77
CA ARG A 80 7.88 -17.03 -6.70
C ARG A 80 9.32 -16.55 -6.81
N ARG A 81 9.59 -15.57 -7.67
CA ARG A 81 10.96 -15.08 -7.94
C ARG A 81 11.21 -13.73 -7.30
N TYR A 82 10.27 -12.81 -7.47
CA TYR A 82 10.37 -11.45 -6.97
C TYR A 82 9.11 -11.03 -6.24
N LEU A 83 9.29 -10.33 -5.13
CA LEU A 83 8.24 -9.56 -4.49
C LEU A 83 8.78 -8.16 -4.20
N VAL A 84 8.27 -7.15 -4.89
CA VAL A 84 8.66 -5.76 -4.66
C VAL A 84 7.49 -5.00 -4.07
N VAL A 85 7.74 -4.29 -2.98
CA VAL A 85 6.73 -3.51 -2.27
C VAL A 85 7.31 -2.13 -1.94
N THR A 86 6.56 -1.10 -2.25
CA THR A 86 6.92 0.27 -1.90
C THR A 86 5.87 0.97 -1.05
N GLY A 87 6.32 1.96 -0.30
CA GLY A 87 5.45 2.85 0.48
C GLY A 87 5.64 2.74 1.98
N SER A 88 5.43 3.87 2.64
CA SER A 88 5.68 4.14 4.05
C SER A 88 4.38 4.26 4.87
N ARG A 89 3.22 4.03 4.24
CA ARG A 89 1.89 4.26 4.86
C ARG A 89 1.07 3.00 5.11
N SER A 90 1.60 1.81 4.88
CA SER A 90 0.81 0.59 5.09
C SER A 90 0.41 0.45 6.57
N ARG A 91 -0.88 0.18 6.77
CA ARG A 91 -1.50 -0.12 8.07
C ARG A 91 -2.33 -1.40 8.03
N ASP A 92 -2.18 -2.17 6.96
CA ASP A 92 -2.98 -3.35 6.70
C ASP A 92 -2.28 -4.59 7.24
N GLY A 93 -2.70 -5.04 8.42
CA GLY A 93 -2.09 -6.19 9.09
C GLY A 93 -2.14 -7.46 8.26
N ARG A 94 -3.25 -7.73 7.55
CA ARG A 94 -3.40 -8.92 6.72
C ARG A 94 -2.42 -8.92 5.55
N TYR A 95 -2.29 -7.77 4.89
CA TYR A 95 -1.33 -7.59 3.81
C TYR A 95 0.12 -7.76 4.28
N LEU A 96 0.49 -7.13 5.41
CA LEU A 96 1.84 -7.22 5.95
C LEU A 96 2.18 -8.64 6.41
N THR A 97 1.26 -9.33 7.09
CA THR A 97 1.43 -10.75 7.45
C THR A 97 1.52 -11.65 6.22
N GLY A 98 0.74 -11.41 5.17
CA GLY A 98 0.84 -12.16 3.92
C GLY A 98 2.24 -12.07 3.29
N ILE A 99 2.90 -10.90 3.37
CA ILE A 99 4.29 -10.74 2.91
C ILE A 99 5.22 -11.61 3.76
N GLU A 100 5.08 -11.56 5.08
CA GLU A 100 5.91 -12.34 6.02
C GLU A 100 5.75 -13.86 5.77
N GLU A 101 4.53 -14.33 5.53
CA GLU A 101 4.22 -15.72 5.20
C GLU A 101 4.82 -16.13 3.85
N ALA A 102 4.73 -15.28 2.83
CA ALA A 102 5.35 -15.54 1.53
C ALA A 102 6.87 -15.70 1.65
N LEU A 103 7.53 -14.87 2.47
CA LEU A 103 8.97 -14.94 2.67
C LEU A 103 9.39 -16.15 3.51
N ARG A 104 8.58 -16.54 4.49
CA ARG A 104 8.82 -17.74 5.30
C ARG A 104 8.66 -19.02 4.47
N GLY A 105 7.66 -19.06 3.59
CA GLY A 105 7.37 -20.23 2.75
C GLY A 105 8.30 -20.40 1.55
N ARG A 106 9.06 -19.37 1.16
CA ARG A 106 9.86 -19.35 -0.08
C ARG A 106 11.24 -18.73 0.15
N PRO A 107 12.20 -19.45 0.75
CA PRO A 107 13.52 -18.90 1.12
C PRO A 107 14.27 -18.18 -0.02
N GLU A 108 14.06 -18.61 -1.26
CA GLU A 108 14.68 -18.07 -2.47
C GLU A 108 14.02 -16.79 -3.03
N LEU A 109 12.81 -16.45 -2.58
CA LEU A 109 12.02 -15.32 -3.10
C LEU A 109 12.75 -13.99 -2.86
N VAL A 110 13.20 -13.26 -3.88
CA VAL A 110 13.90 -11.99 -3.66
C VAL A 110 12.89 -10.88 -3.32
N HIS A 111 13.04 -10.27 -2.15
CA HIS A 111 12.15 -9.23 -1.66
C HIS A 111 12.79 -7.85 -1.63
N TYR A 112 12.12 -6.86 -2.22
CA TYR A 112 12.45 -5.45 -2.06
C TYR A 112 11.35 -4.76 -1.26
N ARG A 113 11.73 -4.06 -0.18
CA ARG A 113 10.87 -3.16 0.58
C ARG A 113 11.47 -1.76 0.59
N VAL A 114 10.93 -0.87 -0.23
CA VAL A 114 11.43 0.50 -0.36
C VAL A 114 10.43 1.51 0.19
N LEU A 115 10.88 2.29 1.17
CA LEU A 115 10.11 3.34 1.82
C LEU A 115 10.38 4.68 1.14
N PHE A 116 9.38 5.57 1.14
CA PHE A 116 9.54 6.98 0.77
C PHE A 116 9.36 7.81 2.04
N GLY A 117 10.47 8.15 2.68
CA GLY A 117 10.49 8.68 4.04
C GLY A 117 10.13 7.65 5.12
N PRO A 118 10.15 8.06 6.40
CA PRO A 118 9.95 7.16 7.54
C PRO A 118 8.56 6.50 7.57
N PRO A 119 8.41 5.33 8.22
CA PRO A 119 7.12 4.67 8.38
C PRO A 119 6.13 5.56 9.12
N ARG A 120 4.88 5.64 8.64
CA ARG A 120 3.82 6.46 9.25
C ARG A 120 3.03 5.74 10.34
N HIS A 121 3.18 4.42 10.42
CA HIS A 121 2.44 3.59 11.37
C HIS A 121 3.38 2.65 12.12
N PRO A 122 3.18 2.45 13.45
CA PRO A 122 3.96 1.49 14.22
C PRO A 122 3.91 0.09 13.62
N LEU A 123 2.74 -0.32 13.12
CA LEU A 123 2.56 -1.62 12.47
C LEU A 123 3.54 -1.84 11.31
N LEU A 124 3.81 -0.80 10.51
CA LEU A 124 4.79 -0.92 9.43
C LEU A 124 6.21 -1.05 9.99
N ARG A 125 6.57 -0.25 11.00
CA ARG A 125 7.89 -0.38 11.63
C ARG A 125 8.09 -1.79 12.20
N ASP A 126 7.09 -2.32 12.89
CA ASP A 126 7.15 -3.66 13.50
C ASP A 126 7.27 -4.74 12.41
N HIS A 127 6.59 -4.57 11.28
CA HIS A 127 6.77 -5.41 10.09
C HIS A 127 8.22 -5.36 9.56
N LEU A 128 8.84 -4.18 9.45
CA LEU A 128 10.26 -4.08 9.03
C LEU A 128 11.20 -4.86 9.95
N LEU A 129 10.96 -4.80 11.27
CA LEU A 129 11.72 -5.60 12.24
C LEU A 129 11.48 -7.10 12.03
N THR A 130 10.25 -7.52 11.75
CA THR A 130 9.93 -8.92 11.44
C THR A 130 10.65 -9.39 10.17
N LEU A 131 10.71 -8.58 9.12
CA LEU A 131 11.43 -8.92 7.89
C LEU A 131 12.91 -9.23 8.16
N LEU A 132 13.59 -8.39 8.96
CA LEU A 132 15.00 -8.58 9.32
C LEU A 132 15.23 -9.80 10.22
N LYS A 133 14.23 -10.20 11.01
CA LYS A 133 14.29 -11.45 11.79
C LYS A 133 14.07 -12.68 10.92
N LEU A 134 13.25 -12.57 9.87
CA LEU A 134 13.00 -13.66 8.94
C LEU A 134 14.20 -13.91 8.03
N ARG A 135 14.92 -12.86 7.63
CA ARG A 135 16.03 -12.95 6.70
C ARG A 135 17.13 -11.96 7.05
N ASP A 136 18.33 -12.48 7.15
CA ASP A 136 19.54 -11.68 7.28
C ASP A 136 19.88 -11.03 5.92
N PRO A 137 19.94 -9.69 5.81
CA PRO A 137 20.34 -9.00 4.60
C PRO A 137 21.76 -9.34 4.12
N GLU A 138 22.61 -9.91 4.98
CA GLU A 138 23.96 -10.36 4.62
C GLU A 138 24.05 -11.85 4.29
N ASP A 139 22.96 -12.61 4.46
CA ASP A 139 22.92 -13.99 4.03
C ASP A 139 23.07 -14.09 2.50
N ARG A 140 24.01 -14.94 2.08
CA ARG A 140 24.30 -15.30 0.69
C ARG A 140 24.32 -16.83 0.51
N SER A 141 23.70 -17.59 1.41
CA SER A 141 23.61 -19.06 1.35
C SER A 141 23.03 -19.57 0.03
N GLN A 142 22.19 -18.78 -0.63
CA GLN A 142 21.60 -19.04 -1.95
C GLN A 142 22.45 -18.50 -3.13
N GLY A 143 23.64 -17.95 -2.86
CA GLY A 143 24.51 -17.30 -3.86
C GLY A 143 24.15 -15.84 -4.14
N PHE A 144 23.04 -15.33 -3.61
CA PHE A 144 22.58 -13.94 -3.79
C PHE A 144 21.81 -13.43 -2.57
N LYS A 145 21.69 -12.10 -2.44
CA LYS A 145 20.91 -11.41 -1.40
C LYS A 145 19.41 -11.52 -1.67
N THR A 146 18.64 -11.98 -0.68
CA THR A 146 17.19 -12.19 -0.84
C THR A 146 16.31 -11.15 -0.14
N LEU A 147 16.86 -10.30 0.73
CA LEU A 147 16.15 -9.20 1.38
C LEU A 147 16.84 -7.87 1.09
N HIS A 148 16.10 -6.93 0.49
CA HIS A 148 16.56 -5.60 0.10
C HIS A 148 15.63 -4.56 0.72
N MET A 149 16.08 -3.89 1.78
CA MET A 149 15.30 -2.88 2.49
C MET A 149 15.96 -1.52 2.40
N GLY A 150 15.20 -0.49 2.04
CA GLY A 150 15.74 0.85 1.89
C GLY A 150 14.71 1.95 2.09
N ILE A 151 15.21 3.17 2.28
CA ILE A 151 14.43 4.39 2.42
C ILE A 151 14.97 5.47 1.48
N VAL A 152 14.09 6.00 0.64
CA VAL A 152 14.33 7.20 -0.16
C VAL A 152 14.03 8.40 0.75
N GLU A 153 15.05 9.19 1.05
CA GLU A 153 14.96 10.29 2.04
C GLU A 153 14.65 11.65 1.42
N GLU A 154 14.67 11.76 0.09
CA GLU A 154 14.37 13.00 -0.61
C GLU A 154 12.94 13.45 -0.33
N ALA A 155 12.80 14.55 0.41
CA ALA A 155 11.51 15.06 0.91
C ALA A 155 10.52 15.39 -0.22
N ASP A 156 11.04 15.77 -1.39
CA ASP A 156 10.23 16.19 -2.54
C ASP A 156 9.89 15.03 -3.49
N THR A 157 10.48 13.85 -3.29
CA THR A 157 10.17 12.71 -4.16
C THR A 157 8.77 12.18 -3.84
N PRO A 158 7.83 12.21 -4.80
CA PRO A 158 6.50 11.70 -4.57
C PRO A 158 6.56 10.20 -4.27
N GLU A 159 5.83 9.81 -3.23
CA GLU A 159 5.68 8.42 -2.83
C GLU A 159 4.95 7.63 -3.92
N LYS A 160 5.55 6.52 -4.32
CA LYS A 160 5.02 5.63 -5.34
C LYS A 160 4.59 4.35 -4.64
N PHE A 161 3.33 3.97 -4.76
CA PHE A 161 2.80 2.75 -4.15
C PHE A 161 2.79 1.63 -5.18
N ILE A 162 3.56 0.58 -4.94
CA ILE A 162 3.72 -0.55 -5.85
C ILE A 162 3.72 -1.81 -4.99
N CYS A 163 2.95 -2.80 -5.41
CA CYS A 163 3.06 -4.19 -4.95
C CYS A 163 3.14 -5.06 -6.21
N ALA A 164 4.30 -5.65 -6.50
CA ALA A 164 4.50 -6.39 -7.73
C ALA A 164 5.28 -7.70 -7.52
N SER A 165 4.97 -8.67 -8.36
CA SER A 165 5.72 -9.92 -8.53
C SER A 165 6.07 -10.10 -10.00
N GLU A 166 6.73 -11.22 -10.35
CA GLU A 166 7.03 -11.51 -11.75
C GLU A 166 5.78 -11.68 -12.65
N ASN A 167 4.60 -11.88 -12.05
CA ASN A 167 3.36 -12.21 -12.77
C ASN A 167 2.40 -11.01 -12.90
N ALA A 168 2.39 -10.10 -11.93
CA ALA A 168 1.44 -9.00 -11.88
C ALA A 168 1.88 -7.89 -10.92
N ALA A 169 1.32 -6.70 -11.10
CA ALA A 169 1.54 -5.55 -10.24
C ALA A 169 0.25 -4.82 -9.90
N VAL A 170 0.15 -4.34 -8.67
CA VAL A 170 -0.92 -3.45 -8.21
C VAL A 170 -0.29 -2.10 -7.85
N THR A 171 -0.80 -1.03 -8.46
CA THR A 171 -0.43 0.36 -8.13
C THR A 171 -1.67 1.10 -7.61
N PRO A 172 -1.72 1.40 -6.31
CA PRO A 172 -2.77 2.26 -5.75
C PRO A 172 -2.82 3.62 -6.45
N ILE A 173 -4.04 4.03 -6.80
CA ILE A 173 -4.35 5.34 -7.36
C ILE A 173 -5.18 6.13 -6.34
N PRO A 174 -5.36 7.45 -6.52
CA PRO A 174 -6.25 8.21 -5.66
C PRO A 174 -7.62 7.55 -5.51
N SER A 175 -8.12 7.53 -4.29
CA SER A 175 -9.46 7.02 -4.02
C SER A 175 -10.50 7.80 -4.80
N LEU A 176 -11.51 7.07 -5.28
CA LEU A 176 -12.66 7.65 -5.96
C LEU A 176 -13.78 8.06 -4.98
N THR A 177 -13.59 7.82 -3.68
CA THR A 177 -14.62 7.98 -2.65
C THR A 177 -14.25 8.97 -1.55
N SER A 178 -12.95 9.17 -1.27
CA SER A 178 -12.49 10.07 -0.20
C SER A 178 -11.04 10.49 -0.39
N ALA A 179 -10.70 11.74 -0.02
CA ALA A 179 -9.34 12.26 -0.10
C ALA A 179 -8.31 11.48 0.73
N ASP A 180 -8.75 10.79 1.78
CA ASP A 180 -7.87 10.07 2.72
C ASP A 180 -7.88 8.54 2.52
N ALA A 181 -8.71 8.04 1.59
CA ALA A 181 -8.88 6.61 1.39
C ALA A 181 -7.83 6.02 0.44
N PHE A 182 -7.49 4.75 0.71
CA PHE A 182 -6.69 3.89 -0.16
C PHE A 182 -7.54 2.69 -0.56
N ASP A 183 -8.36 2.89 -1.60
CA ASP A 183 -9.38 1.92 -2.00
C ASP A 183 -9.47 1.70 -3.51
N SER A 184 -8.62 2.34 -4.31
CA SER A 184 -8.58 2.18 -5.76
C SER A 184 -7.15 1.89 -6.24
N ALA A 185 -7.02 1.08 -7.28
CA ALA A 185 -5.73 0.75 -7.90
C ALA A 185 -5.87 0.45 -9.39
N VAL A 186 -4.72 0.35 -10.06
CA VAL A 186 -4.60 -0.36 -11.33
C VAL A 186 -3.87 -1.68 -11.08
N LEU A 187 -4.48 -2.79 -11.50
CA LEU A 187 -3.84 -4.09 -11.64
C LEU A 187 -3.27 -4.20 -13.05
N LEU A 188 -2.02 -4.63 -13.14
CA LEU A 188 -1.22 -4.68 -14.35
C LEU A 188 -0.68 -6.11 -14.54
N GLY A 189 -0.62 -6.55 -15.79
CA GLY A 189 -0.06 -7.84 -16.20
C GLY A 189 1.46 -7.94 -16.06
N ALA A 190 2.01 -9.08 -16.49
CA ALA A 190 3.39 -9.47 -16.22
C ALA A 190 4.43 -8.51 -16.81
N THR A 191 4.25 -8.02 -18.03
CA THR A 191 5.21 -7.10 -18.69
C THR A 191 5.41 -5.82 -17.89
N ALA A 192 4.31 -5.17 -17.52
CA ALA A 192 4.35 -3.95 -16.71
C ALA A 192 4.87 -4.24 -15.29
N ALA A 193 4.56 -5.41 -14.73
CA ALA A 193 5.10 -5.83 -13.45
C ALA A 193 6.63 -5.95 -13.48
N GLN A 194 7.21 -6.53 -14.55
CA GLN A 194 8.67 -6.58 -14.73
C GLN A 194 9.31 -5.20 -14.81
N GLN A 195 8.69 -4.26 -15.51
CA GLN A 195 9.17 -2.87 -15.58
C GLN A 195 9.12 -2.20 -14.20
N LEU A 196 8.05 -2.41 -13.44
CA LEU A 196 7.93 -1.87 -12.08
C LEU A 196 8.93 -2.53 -11.12
N ILE A 197 9.28 -3.81 -11.29
CA ILE A 197 10.37 -4.45 -10.54
C ILE A 197 11.71 -3.74 -10.84
N GLY A 198 11.99 -3.45 -12.11
CA GLY A 198 13.16 -2.66 -12.52
C GLY A 198 13.19 -1.29 -11.84
N HIS A 199 12.06 -0.57 -11.89
CA HIS A 199 11.91 0.72 -11.23
C HIS A 199 12.15 0.67 -9.71
N VAL A 200 11.64 -0.34 -9.01
CA VAL A 200 11.87 -0.49 -7.56
C VAL A 200 13.33 -0.81 -7.26
N ARG A 201 14.04 -1.55 -8.13
CA ARG A 201 15.48 -1.78 -7.98
C ARG A 201 16.28 -0.49 -8.14
N GLU A 202 15.89 0.40 -9.05
CA GLU A 202 16.49 1.74 -9.18
C GLU A 202 16.22 2.59 -7.94
N CYS A 203 14.98 2.59 -7.44
CA CYS A 203 14.63 3.27 -6.19
C CYS A 203 15.47 2.73 -5.03
N TYR A 204 15.61 1.41 -4.93
CA TYR A 204 16.49 0.79 -3.95
C TYR A 204 17.94 1.24 -4.17
N ALA A 205 18.47 1.21 -5.39
CA ALA A 205 19.85 1.63 -5.67
C ALA A 205 20.17 3.04 -5.14
N ALA A 206 19.20 3.97 -5.26
CA ALA A 206 19.30 5.34 -4.75
C ALA A 206 18.95 5.48 -3.25
N ALA A 207 18.32 4.47 -2.63
CA ALA A 207 17.86 4.52 -1.25
C ALA A 207 19.00 4.27 -0.25
N ARG A 208 18.87 4.89 0.93
CA ARG A 208 19.66 4.51 2.10
C ARG A 208 19.25 3.11 2.56
N ARG A 209 20.23 2.24 2.81
CA ARG A 209 20.00 0.85 3.25
C ARG A 209 19.43 0.79 4.67
N ILE A 210 18.53 -0.17 4.90
CA ILE A 210 17.99 -0.51 6.22
C ILE A 210 18.26 -2.00 6.45
N GLU A 211 19.46 -2.34 6.93
CA GLU A 211 19.94 -3.73 6.98
C GLU A 211 20.12 -4.26 8.41
N SER A 212 19.70 -3.50 9.42
CA SER A 212 19.76 -3.91 10.81
C SER A 212 18.55 -3.45 11.60
N THR A 213 18.24 -4.17 12.68
CA THR A 213 17.15 -3.78 13.60
C THR A 213 17.40 -2.40 14.20
N THR A 214 18.65 -2.10 14.57
CA THR A 214 19.08 -0.77 15.04
C THR A 214 18.75 0.32 14.02
N ALA A 215 18.96 0.07 12.72
CA ALA A 215 18.63 1.03 11.68
C ALA A 215 17.12 1.28 11.55
N VAL A 216 16.28 0.26 11.82
CA VAL A 216 14.81 0.40 11.87
C VAL A 216 14.37 1.14 13.13
N ASP A 217 14.94 0.81 14.28
CA ASP A 217 14.60 1.42 15.57
C ASP A 217 14.93 2.92 15.60
N ALA A 218 15.95 3.34 14.84
CA ALA A 218 16.31 4.74 14.67
C ALA A 218 15.32 5.53 13.79
N LEU A 219 14.40 4.88 13.07
CA LEU A 219 13.43 5.58 12.22
C LEU A 219 12.32 6.23 13.06
N PRO A 220 12.02 7.52 12.87
CA PRO A 220 10.86 8.13 13.50
C PRO A 220 9.59 7.48 12.95
N VAL A 221 8.56 7.31 13.79
CA VAL A 221 7.23 6.93 13.31
C VAL A 221 6.37 8.18 13.25
N LEU A 222 6.17 8.71 12.05
CA LEU A 222 5.39 9.93 11.86
C LEU A 222 3.91 9.63 12.08
N ARG A 223 3.38 9.97 13.27
CA ARG A 223 1.92 10.00 13.48
C ARG A 223 1.31 10.92 12.42
N ALA A 224 0.19 10.51 11.82
CA ALA A 224 -0.64 11.38 11.01
C ALA A 224 -1.29 12.46 11.90
N GLY A 225 -0.51 13.45 12.31
CA GLY A 225 -0.99 14.65 12.97
C GLY A 225 -1.23 15.71 11.91
N ARG A 226 -2.48 16.19 11.81
CA ARG A 226 -2.83 17.45 11.18
C ARG A 226 -1.73 18.49 11.47
N THR A 227 -1.23 19.14 10.43
CA THR A 227 -0.57 20.43 10.57
C THR A 227 -1.48 21.31 11.45
N PRO A 228 -1.02 21.86 12.58
CA PRO A 228 -1.79 22.89 13.25
C PRO A 228 -1.97 24.02 12.24
N ALA A 229 -3.22 24.45 12.06
CA ALA A 229 -3.51 25.67 11.35
C ALA A 229 -2.69 26.78 12.02
N SER A 230 -1.66 27.27 11.34
CA SER A 230 -1.00 28.51 11.68
C SER A 230 -2.05 29.60 11.48
N GLY A 231 -2.62 30.06 12.59
CA GLY A 231 -3.38 31.29 12.61
C GLY A 231 -2.44 32.45 12.30
N VAL A 232 -2.84 33.27 11.32
CA VAL A 232 -2.86 34.73 11.40
C VAL A 232 -4.15 35.16 10.71
#